data_AF-A0A7D5MTJ3-F1
#
_entry.id   AF-A0A7D5MTJ3-F1
#
_cell.length_a   1.000
_cell.length_b   1.000
_cell.length_c   1.000
_cell.angle_alpha   90.00
_cell.angle_beta   90.00
_cell.angle_gamma   90.00
#
_symmetry.space_group_name_H-M   'P 1'
#
loop_
_entity.id
_entity.type
_entity.pdbx_description
1 polymer ?
#
loop_
_entity_poly.entity_id
_entity_poly.type
_entity_poly.pdbx_seq_one_letter_code
_entity_poly.pdbx_strand_id
1 'polypeptide(L)' 'MLEFISDSKPLRTVLAPSVCGRRAQPPRREPYAEGGIEPRLEELLADPVTEALMRRDGVNPSSLRELIVRTQKVCATA' A
#
# COMPACT_ATOMS: atom_id res chain seq x y z
N MET A 1 18.70 -54.37 -0.55
CA MET A 1 17.93 -53.14 -0.39
C MET A 1 18.81 -52.16 0.35
N LEU A 2 19.01 -50.98 -0.24
CA LEU A 2 20.06 -50.01 0.07
C LEU A 2 19.73 -49.13 1.28
N GLU A 3 20.79 -48.74 1.98
CA GLU A 3 20.90 -47.86 3.14
C GLU A 3 20.31 -46.46 2.90
N PHE A 4 19.60 -45.91 3.90
CA PHE A 4 19.14 -44.51 3.91
C PHE A 4 20.25 -43.62 4.46
N ILE A 5 20.91 -42.89 3.56
CA ILE A 5 21.98 -41.94 3.87
C ILE A 5 21.42 -40.51 3.98
N SER A 6 21.88 -39.85 5.04
CA SER A 6 22.14 -38.41 5.23
C SER A 6 21.03 -37.36 5.17
N ASP A 7 20.85 -36.74 6.34
CA ASP A 7 21.13 -35.32 6.61
C ASP A 7 21.25 -34.37 5.41
N SER A 8 20.37 -33.37 5.36
CA SER A 8 20.75 -32.01 4.98
C SER A 8 19.60 -31.02 5.23
N LYS A 9 19.75 -30.23 6.30
CA LYS A 9 19.04 -28.94 6.42
C LYS A 9 19.53 -28.00 5.31
N PRO A 10 18.65 -27.19 4.74
CA PRO A 10 19.04 -25.80 4.54
C PRO A 10 17.97 -24.81 5.01
N LEU A 11 18.43 -23.98 5.95
CA LEU A 11 18.26 -22.52 5.99
C LEU A 11 16.82 -21.98 5.86
N ARG A 12 16.21 -21.72 7.02
CA ARG A 12 15.19 -20.66 7.15
C ARG A 12 15.84 -19.35 6.71
N THR A 13 15.63 -18.95 5.46
CA THR A 13 15.91 -17.60 5.00
C THR A 13 14.97 -16.66 5.74
N VAL A 14 15.48 -16.05 6.80
CA VAL A 14 14.86 -14.87 7.41
C VAL A 14 14.86 -13.79 6.35
N LEU A 15 13.73 -13.58 5.69
CA LEU A 15 13.53 -12.46 4.79
C LEU A 15 13.78 -11.19 5.61
N ALA A 16 14.82 -10.44 5.23
CA ALA A 16 15.13 -9.14 5.79
C ALA A 16 13.88 -8.23 5.68
N PRO A 17 13.68 -7.29 6.63
CA PRO A 17 12.61 -6.31 6.52
C PRO A 17 12.75 -5.62 5.17
N SER A 18 11.69 -5.71 4.36
CA SER A 18 11.63 -5.13 3.03
C SER A 18 12.02 -3.67 3.12
N VAL A 19 13.22 -3.36 2.63
CA VAL A 19 13.63 -2.01 2.28
C VAL A 19 12.53 -1.46 1.38
N CYS A 20 12.01 -0.29 1.72
CA CYS A 20 11.06 0.46 0.89
C CYS A 20 11.76 0.87 -0.42
N GLY A 21 11.96 -0.09 -1.33
CA GLY A 21 12.23 0.18 -2.72
C GLY A 21 11.01 0.92 -3.24
N ARG A 22 11.21 2.12 -3.80
CA ARG A 22 10.17 2.79 -4.57
C ARG A 22 9.70 1.78 -5.62
N ARG A 23 8.52 1.17 -5.39
CA ARG A 23 7.88 0.34 -6.41
C ARG A 23 7.84 1.20 -7.66
N ALA A 24 8.32 0.66 -8.79
CA ALA A 24 8.09 1.27 -10.08
C ALA A 24 6.59 1.55 -10.15
N GLN A 25 6.22 2.83 -10.04
CA GLN A 25 4.83 3.23 -10.10
C GLN A 25 4.39 2.79 -11.51
N PRO A 26 3.37 1.94 -11.65
CA PRO A 26 2.84 1.64 -12.97
C PRO A 26 2.55 2.98 -13.65
N PRO A 27 2.82 3.14 -14.96
CA PRO A 27 2.59 4.40 -15.65
C PRO A 27 1.17 4.84 -15.30
N ARG A 28 1.06 5.96 -14.58
CA ARG A 28 -0.22 6.54 -14.22
C ARG A 28 -0.91 6.79 -15.56
N ARG A 29 -1.91 5.98 -15.88
CA ARG A 29 -2.88 6.35 -16.90
C ARG A 29 -3.52 7.61 -16.33
N GLU A 30 -2.99 8.78 -16.68
CA GLU A 30 -3.30 10.08 -16.10
C GLU A 30 -4.82 10.30 -16.12
N PRO A 31 -5.57 9.95 -15.05
CA PRO A 31 -7.03 9.92 -15.10
C PRO A 31 -7.59 11.34 -15.21
N TYR A 32 -6.74 12.32 -14.92
CA TYR A 32 -7.02 13.75 -14.92
C TYR A 32 -6.43 14.46 -16.15
N ALA A 33 -5.98 13.73 -17.19
CA ALA A 33 -5.27 14.29 -18.34
C ALA A 33 -6.08 15.34 -19.13
N GLU A 34 -7.40 15.21 -19.22
CA GLU A 34 -8.25 16.12 -20.00
C GLU A 34 -8.67 17.40 -19.24
N GLY A 35 -8.45 17.44 -17.91
CA GLY A 35 -8.74 18.61 -17.05
C GLY A 35 -7.54 19.16 -16.27
N GLY A 36 -6.42 18.42 -16.26
CA GLY A 36 -5.08 18.85 -15.87
C GLY A 36 -4.78 18.96 -14.37
N ILE A 37 -5.76 18.83 -13.47
CA ILE A 37 -5.54 19.07 -12.04
C ILE A 37 -5.92 17.82 -11.23
N GLU A 38 -4.90 17.17 -10.65
CA GLU A 38 -5.11 16.12 -9.64
C GLU A 38 -5.70 16.79 -8.37
N PRO A 39 -6.90 16.38 -7.92
CA PRO A 39 -7.49 16.95 -6.72
C PRO A 39 -6.63 16.61 -5.50
N ARG A 40 -6.73 17.45 -4.46
CA ARG A 40 -6.08 17.13 -3.20
C ARG A 40 -6.67 15.85 -2.62
N LEU A 41 -5.87 15.10 -1.88
CA LEU A 41 -6.32 13.85 -1.25
C LEU A 41 -7.52 14.11 -0.32
N GLU A 42 -7.54 15.25 0.38
CA GLU A 42 -8.63 15.64 1.27
C GLU A 42 -9.93 15.90 0.51
N GLU A 43 -9.84 16.45 -0.71
CA GLU A 43 -10.99 16.71 -1.58
C GLU A 43 -11.58 15.38 -2.08
N LEU A 44 -10.72 14.45 -2.49
CA LEU A 44 -11.15 13.11 -2.91
C LEU A 44 -11.80 12.32 -1.76
N LEU A 45 -11.25 12.41 -0.55
CA LEU A 45 -11.79 11.71 0.62
C LEU A 45 -13.08 12.35 1.18
N ALA A 46 -13.41 13.57 0.76
CA ALA A 46 -14.65 14.26 1.10
C ALA A 46 -15.73 14.14 0.01
N ASP A 47 -15.40 13.56 -1.15
CA ASP A 47 -16.34 13.35 -2.23
C ASP A 47 -17.40 12.29 -1.85
N PRO A 48 -18.70 12.59 -1.96
CA PRO A 48 -19.77 11.66 -1.63
C PRO A 48 -19.73 10.33 -2.42
N VAL A 49 -19.24 10.36 -3.66
CA VAL A 49 -19.12 9.15 -4.48
C VAL A 49 -18.01 8.26 -3.91
N THR A 50 -16.87 8.85 -3.58
CA THR A 50 -15.77 8.16 -2.92
C THR A 50 -16.22 7.56 -1.59
N GLU A 51 -16.95 8.29 -0.75
CA GLU A 51 -17.49 7.74 0.51
C GLU A 51 -18.50 6.60 0.29
N ALA A 52 -19.32 6.67 -0.76
CA ALA A 52 -20.23 5.59 -1.13
C ALA A 52 -19.47 4.32 -1.56
N LEU A 53 -18.40 4.45 -2.34
CA LEU A 53 -17.53 3.35 -2.75
C LEU A 53 -16.81 2.74 -1.54
N MET A 54 -16.28 3.58 -0.65
CA MET A 54 -15.65 3.12 0.59
C MET A 54 -16.62 2.28 1.43
N ARG A 55 -17.86 2.76 1.61
CA ARG A 55 -18.90 1.99 2.34
C ARG A 55 -19.24 0.68 1.65
N ARG A 56 -19.36 0.67 0.31
CA ARG A 56 -19.59 -0.55 -0.47
C ARG A 56 -18.48 -1.57 -0.25
N ASP A 57 -17.24 -1.10 -0.16
CA ASP A 57 -16.06 -1.94 -0.03
C ASP A 57 -15.69 -2.22 1.45
N GLY A 58 -16.55 -1.82 2.41
CA GLY A 58 -16.36 -2.08 3.85
C GLY A 58 -15.30 -1.19 4.52
N VAL A 59 -14.89 -0.10 3.87
CA VAL A 59 -13.89 0.84 4.37
C VAL A 59 -14.56 1.95 5.19
N ASN A 60 -14.16 2.08 6.46
CA ASN A 60 -14.59 3.20 7.30
C ASN A 60 -13.75 4.46 6.98
N PRO A 61 -14.38 5.58 6.56
CA PRO A 61 -13.65 6.80 6.19
C PRO A 61 -12.88 7.43 7.34
N SER A 62 -13.39 7.35 8.56
CA SER A 62 -12.71 7.90 9.74
C SER A 62 -11.41 7.14 10.02
N SER A 63 -11.46 5.81 9.98
CA SER A 63 -10.29 4.95 10.17
C SER A 63 -9.23 5.13 9.08
N LEU A 64 -9.66 5.32 7.82
CA LEU A 64 -8.73 5.61 6.73
C LEU A 64 -8.02 6.95 6.91
N ARG A 65 -8.74 8.00 7.32
CA ARG A 65 -8.16 9.32 7.59
C ARG A 65 -7.13 9.27 8.72
N GLU A 66 -7.44 8.56 9.80
CA GLU A 66 -6.48 8.35 10.89
C GLU A 66 -5.20 7.65 10.41
N LEU A 67 -5.34 6.62 9.58
CA LEU A 67 -4.20 5.89 9.03
C LEU A 67 -3.33 6.81 8.18
N ILE A 68 -3.92 7.60 7.29
CA ILE A 68 -3.20 8.55 6.43
C ILE A 68 -2.39 9.53 7.28
N VAL A 69 -3.02 10.15 8.29
CA VAL A 69 -2.35 11.10 9.20
C VAL A 69 -1.18 10.43 9.93
N ARG A 70 -1.35 9.19 10.42
CA ARG A 70 -0.26 8.45 11.08
C ARG A 70 0.88 8.18 10.11
N THR A 71 0.58 7.77 8.89
CA THR A 71 1.59 7.36 7.90
C THR A 71 2.40 8.55 7.39
N GLN A 72 1.76 9.71 7.20
CA GLN A 72 2.43 10.95 6.79
C GLN A 72 3.42 11.44 7.87
N LYS A 73 3.09 11.29 9.16
CA LYS A 73 3.99 11.65 10.26
C LYS A 73 5.28 10.82 10.25
N VAL A 74 5.20 9.54 9.90
CA VAL A 74 6.37 8.65 9.85
C VAL A 74 7.35 9.04 8.74
N CYS A 75 6.85 9.49 7.59
CA CYS A 75 7.71 9.96 6.49
C CYS A 75 8.30 11.36 6.69
N ALA A 76 7.74 12.19 7.57
CA ALA A 76 8.26 13.55 7.82
C ALA A 76 9.46 13.58 8.80
N THR A 77 9.74 12.47 9.47
CA THR A 77 10.80 12.33 10.49
C THR A 77 11.99 11.47 10.05
N ALA A 78 12.06 11.10 8.77
CA ALA A 78 13.14 10.32 8.16
C ALA A 78 13.83 11.15 7.07
#